data_AF-A0A0W7WET3-F1
#
_entry.id   AF-A0A0W7WET3-F1
#
_cell.length_a   1.000
_cell.length_b   1.000
_cell.length_c   1.000
_cell.angle_alpha   90.00
_cell.angle_beta   90.00
_cell.angle_gamma   90.00
#
_symmetry.space_group_name_H-M   'P 1'
#
loop_
_entity.id
_entity.type
_entity.pdbx_description
1 polymer ?
#
loop_
_entity_poly.entity_id
_entity_poly.type
_entity_poly.pdbx_seq_one_letter_code
_entity_poly.pdbx_strand_id
1 'polypeptide(L)'
;MFRLILFLSALLLGTAAAATQSLYVNAPDDGFLNLRSGPSTAYRVIRQMPHGDTVTVLSTPGKWYKVLHRSGASGWAHSGWLVQDDPTRAPGYHDGITQLPTLYVHAPGHGALNLRQGPGTEHAVILQMAQASRVEVLGEQGKWLLVRHESGHVGWAHGDYLSSTRQALPRAPHGPALHGHVATKKWRQIIATCQERPGAAFRPCIAWHLRRMQPRGW
;
A
#
# COMPACT_ATOMS: atom_id res chain seq x y z
N MET A 1 -46.92 -58.14 -30.74
CA MET A 1 -46.03 -57.00 -31.00
C MET A 1 -46.24 -55.96 -29.90
N PHE A 2 -45.47 -55.99 -28.82
CA PHE A 2 -45.51 -54.94 -27.79
C PHE A 2 -44.07 -54.64 -27.39
N ARG A 3 -43.52 -53.55 -27.93
CA ARG A 3 -42.17 -53.07 -27.62
C ARG A 3 -42.25 -52.21 -26.36
N LEU A 4 -41.69 -52.72 -25.28
CA LEU A 4 -41.51 -52.01 -24.02
C LEU A 4 -40.38 -50.98 -24.21
N ILE A 5 -40.74 -49.71 -24.40
CA ILE A 5 -39.77 -48.60 -24.49
C ILE A 5 -39.45 -48.16 -23.06
N LEU A 6 -38.31 -48.60 -22.54
CA LEU A 6 -37.68 -48.07 -21.33
C LEU A 6 -37.22 -46.64 -21.62
N PHE A 7 -38.01 -45.65 -21.18
CA PHE A 7 -37.54 -44.26 -21.12
C PHE A 7 -36.51 -44.14 -19.99
N LEU A 8 -35.24 -44.24 -20.36
CA LEU A 8 -34.10 -43.90 -19.50
C LEU A 8 -34.11 -42.37 -19.33
N SER A 9 -34.80 -41.88 -18.30
CA SER A 9 -34.74 -40.48 -17.89
C SER A 9 -33.35 -40.18 -17.35
N ALA A 10 -32.48 -39.66 -18.22
CA ALA A 10 -31.22 -39.06 -17.83
C ALA A 10 -31.52 -37.79 -17.01
N LEU A 11 -31.50 -37.94 -15.69
CA LEU A 11 -31.54 -36.83 -14.75
C LEU A 11 -30.21 -36.06 -14.89
N LEU A 12 -30.20 -35.07 -15.79
CA LEU A 12 -29.15 -34.07 -15.88
C LEU A 12 -29.14 -33.28 -14.56
N LEU A 13 -28.33 -33.75 -13.60
CA LEU A 13 -27.95 -32.98 -12.42
C LEU A 13 -27.08 -31.80 -12.90
N GLY A 14 -27.73 -30.73 -13.32
CA GLY A 14 -27.08 -29.43 -13.52
C GLY A 14 -26.46 -29.02 -12.19
N THR A 15 -25.14 -29.08 -12.10
CA THR A 15 -24.41 -28.53 -10.95
C THR A 15 -24.49 -27.01 -11.04
N ALA A 16 -25.42 -26.43 -10.27
CA ALA A 16 -25.45 -24.99 -10.08
C ALA A 16 -24.13 -24.58 -9.40
N ALA A 17 -23.28 -23.85 -10.12
CA ALA A 17 -22.14 -23.20 -9.51
C ALA A 17 -22.68 -22.18 -8.50
N ALA A 18 -22.44 -22.41 -7.21
CA ALA A 18 -22.79 -21.45 -6.18
C ALA A 18 -22.02 -20.15 -6.46
N ALA A 19 -22.75 -19.06 -6.73
CA ALA A 19 -22.16 -17.74 -6.86
C ALA A 19 -21.51 -17.38 -5.52
N THR A 20 -20.18 -17.32 -5.49
CA THR A 20 -19.45 -16.90 -4.30
C THR A 20 -19.36 -15.38 -4.29
N GLN A 21 -19.93 -14.76 -3.26
CA GLN A 21 -19.93 -13.31 -3.11
C GLN A 21 -18.57 -12.84 -2.57
N SER A 22 -17.96 -11.85 -3.21
CA SER A 22 -16.80 -11.14 -2.66
C SER A 22 -17.26 -10.00 -1.77
N LEU A 23 -16.64 -9.88 -0.59
CA LEU A 23 -16.84 -8.79 0.36
C LEU A 23 -15.49 -8.12 0.66
N TYR A 24 -15.57 -6.90 1.16
CA TYR A 24 -14.43 -6.10 1.58
C TYR A 24 -14.33 -6.03 3.10
N VAL A 25 -13.10 -5.99 3.60
CA VAL A 25 -12.81 -5.80 5.01
C VAL A 25 -12.94 -4.32 5.35
N ASN A 26 -13.96 -3.98 6.15
CA ASN A 26 -14.02 -2.71 6.85
C ASN A 26 -13.45 -2.94 8.24
N ALA A 27 -12.13 -2.76 8.39
CA ALA A 27 -11.46 -3.12 9.64
C ALA A 27 -11.93 -2.27 10.83
N PRO A 28 -12.02 -2.85 12.04
CA PRO A 28 -12.25 -2.11 13.28
C PRO A 28 -11.07 -1.17 13.59
N ASP A 29 -11.19 -0.44 14.70
CA ASP A 29 -10.18 0.49 15.20
C ASP A 29 -8.76 -0.10 15.24
N ASP A 30 -8.58 -1.41 15.49
CA ASP A 30 -7.27 -2.10 15.49
C ASP A 30 -6.57 -2.16 14.11
N GLY A 31 -7.27 -1.78 13.03
CA GLY A 31 -6.73 -1.64 11.68
C GLY A 31 -6.74 -2.94 10.87
N PHE A 32 -7.22 -4.05 11.44
CA PHE A 32 -7.35 -5.32 10.73
C PHE A 32 -8.52 -6.17 11.22
N LEU A 33 -9.08 -6.98 10.33
CA LEU A 33 -9.99 -8.05 10.69
C LEU A 33 -9.24 -9.38 10.81
N ASN A 34 -9.43 -10.07 11.93
CA ASN A 34 -8.83 -11.38 12.14
C ASN A 34 -9.57 -12.47 11.37
N LEU A 35 -8.82 -13.22 10.55
CA LEU A 35 -9.23 -14.52 10.01
C LEU A 35 -8.84 -15.61 11.01
N ARG A 36 -9.82 -16.34 11.53
CA ARG A 36 -9.64 -17.33 12.61
C ARG A 36 -9.87 -18.76 12.16
N SER A 37 -9.38 -19.73 12.92
CA SER A 37 -9.57 -21.16 12.61
C SER A 37 -10.98 -21.69 12.90
N GLY A 38 -11.82 -20.93 13.62
CA GLY A 38 -13.20 -21.30 13.94
C GLY A 38 -14.09 -20.08 14.18
N PRO A 39 -15.42 -20.27 14.24
CA PRO A 39 -16.42 -19.19 14.28
C PRO A 39 -16.60 -18.58 15.70
N SER A 40 -15.50 -18.18 16.33
CA SER A 40 -15.51 -17.43 17.59
C SER A 40 -14.17 -16.73 17.85
N THR A 41 -14.16 -15.78 18.78
CA THR A 41 -12.94 -15.09 19.23
C THR A 41 -11.99 -15.97 20.03
N ALA A 42 -12.42 -17.15 20.48
CA ALA A 42 -11.60 -18.11 21.21
C ALA A 42 -10.65 -18.91 20.29
N TYR A 43 -10.95 -19.00 19.00
CA TYR A 43 -10.11 -19.71 18.04
C TYR A 43 -8.88 -18.89 17.64
N ARG A 44 -7.77 -19.59 17.34
CA ARG A 44 -6.52 -18.93 16.95
C ARG A 44 -6.68 -18.07 15.70
N VAL A 45 -5.91 -16.99 15.65
CA VAL A 45 -5.77 -16.16 14.46
C VAL A 45 -4.87 -16.87 13.45
N ILE A 46 -5.35 -16.97 12.21
CA ILE A 46 -4.60 -17.48 11.06
C ILE A 46 -3.93 -16.33 10.33
N ARG A 47 -4.63 -15.20 10.19
CA ARG A 47 -4.18 -14.02 9.46
C ARG A 47 -4.91 -12.76 9.96
N GLN A 48 -4.22 -11.63 9.92
CA GLN A 48 -4.81 -10.31 10.00
C GLN A 48 -5.04 -9.79 8.58
N MET A 49 -6.25 -9.34 8.29
CA MET A 49 -6.66 -8.80 6.99
C MET A 49 -6.84 -7.28 7.14
N PRO A 50 -5.96 -6.45 6.57
CA PRO A 50 -6.07 -5.00 6.67
C PRO A 50 -7.38 -4.44 6.09
N HIS A 51 -7.69 -3.19 6.44
CA HIS A 51 -8.78 -2.43 5.84
C HIS A 51 -8.68 -2.42 4.30
N GLY A 52 -9.78 -2.72 3.61
CA GLY A 52 -9.85 -2.79 2.16
C GLY A 52 -9.46 -4.14 1.54
N ASP A 53 -8.99 -5.11 2.34
CA ASP A 53 -8.76 -6.46 1.84
C ASP A 53 -10.06 -7.08 1.30
N THR A 54 -9.92 -7.96 0.31
CA THR A 54 -11.04 -8.68 -0.29
C THR A 54 -11.05 -10.13 0.15
N VAL A 55 -12.24 -10.64 0.46
CA VAL A 55 -12.48 -12.04 0.78
C VAL A 55 -13.65 -12.59 -0.01
N THR A 56 -13.55 -13.86 -0.40
CA THR A 56 -14.65 -14.60 -1.03
C THR A 56 -15.41 -15.38 0.04
N VAL A 57 -16.73 -15.18 0.14
CA VAL A 57 -17.57 -15.85 1.13
C VAL A 57 -17.85 -17.28 0.67
N LEU A 58 -17.53 -18.25 1.53
CA LEU A 58 -17.78 -19.68 1.33
C LEU A 58 -19.00 -20.19 2.11
N SER A 59 -19.31 -19.59 3.26
CA SER A 59 -20.46 -19.94 4.10
C SER A 59 -20.80 -18.81 5.07
N THR A 60 -22.09 -18.63 5.38
CA THR A 60 -22.61 -17.50 6.18
C THR A 60 -23.40 -17.89 7.44
N PRO A 61 -22.96 -18.85 8.28
CA PRO A 61 -23.75 -19.22 9.45
C PRO A 61 -23.64 -18.13 10.54
N GLY A 62 -24.76 -17.43 10.79
CA GLY A 62 -24.86 -16.46 11.87
C GLY A 62 -23.89 -15.28 11.74
N LYS A 63 -23.15 -14.97 12.81
CA LYS A 63 -22.24 -13.80 12.88
C LYS A 63 -20.83 -14.06 12.37
N TRP A 64 -20.52 -15.30 11.95
CA TRP A 64 -19.19 -15.68 11.50
C TRP A 64 -19.25 -16.28 10.11
N TYR A 65 -18.63 -15.61 9.16
CA TYR A 65 -18.57 -16.08 7.78
C TYR A 65 -17.30 -16.89 7.58
N LYS A 66 -17.45 -18.06 6.96
CA LYS A 66 -16.30 -18.79 6.44
C LYS A 66 -15.92 -18.14 5.13
N VAL A 67 -14.68 -17.70 5.02
CA VAL A 67 -14.19 -16.95 3.87
C VAL A 67 -12.87 -17.52 3.33
N LEU A 68 -12.60 -17.23 2.07
CA LEU A 68 -11.31 -17.43 1.40
C LEU A 68 -10.68 -16.07 1.16
N HIS A 69 -9.53 -15.83 1.79
CA HIS A 69 -8.74 -14.64 1.55
C HIS A 69 -7.94 -14.79 0.24
N ARG A 70 -7.66 -13.67 -0.45
CA ARG A 70 -6.90 -13.64 -1.72
C ARG A 70 -5.53 -14.33 -1.67
N SER A 71 -4.95 -14.50 -0.48
CA SER A 71 -3.70 -15.26 -0.29
C SER A 71 -3.90 -16.78 -0.35
N GLY A 72 -5.11 -17.29 -0.58
CA GLY A 72 -5.47 -18.70 -0.51
C GLY A 72 -5.78 -19.22 0.91
N ALA A 73 -5.71 -18.37 1.94
CA ALA A 73 -6.03 -18.77 3.31
C ALA A 73 -7.55 -18.85 3.51
N SER A 74 -8.05 -19.97 4.04
CA SER A 74 -9.46 -20.12 4.42
C SER A 74 -9.63 -20.14 5.94
N GLY A 75 -10.67 -19.47 6.43
CA GLY A 75 -10.96 -19.38 7.86
C GLY A 75 -12.29 -18.68 8.12
N TRP A 76 -12.47 -18.19 9.35
CA TRP A 76 -13.68 -17.56 9.83
C TRP A 76 -13.44 -16.10 10.20
N ALA A 77 -14.29 -15.21 9.72
CA ALA A 77 -14.24 -13.78 10.00
C ALA A 77 -15.61 -13.29 10.51
N HIS A 78 -15.61 -12.32 11.42
CA HIS A 78 -16.86 -11.76 11.94
C HIS A 78 -17.55 -10.93 10.86
N SER A 79 -18.82 -11.22 10.58
CA SER A 79 -19.54 -10.64 9.44
C SER A 79 -19.80 -9.14 9.58
N GLY A 80 -19.84 -8.60 10.81
CA GLY A 80 -20.03 -7.16 11.05
C GLY A 80 -18.92 -6.26 10.52
N TRP A 81 -17.78 -6.83 10.12
CA TRP A 81 -16.63 -6.11 9.54
C TRP A 81 -16.41 -6.45 8.06
N LEU A 82 -17.40 -7.09 7.44
CA LEU A 82 -17.42 -7.42 6.02
C LEU A 82 -18.53 -6.63 5.35
N VAL A 83 -18.17 -5.84 4.35
CA VAL A 83 -19.09 -4.94 3.64
C VAL A 83 -19.11 -5.28 2.16
N GLN A 84 -20.23 -5.01 1.50
CA GLN A 84 -20.38 -5.29 0.07
C GLN A 84 -19.69 -4.23 -0.79
N ASP A 85 -19.76 -2.98 -0.38
CA ASP A 85 -19.09 -1.87 -1.04
C ASP A 85 -17.64 -1.74 -0.56
N ASP A 86 -16.74 -1.42 -1.49
CA ASP A 86 -15.33 -1.20 -1.19
C ASP A 86 -15.18 0.02 -0.25
N PRO A 87 -14.76 -0.16 1.01
CA PRO A 87 -14.61 0.95 1.95
C PRO A 87 -13.39 1.83 1.62
N THR A 88 -12.57 1.43 0.64
CA THR A 88 -11.50 2.24 0.07
C THR A 88 -11.95 3.04 -1.16
N ARG A 89 -13.20 2.84 -1.60
CA ARG A 89 -13.83 3.68 -2.61
C ARG A 89 -14.46 4.86 -1.89
N ALA A 90 -14.17 6.06 -2.35
CA ALA A 90 -14.74 7.21 -1.70
C ALA A 90 -16.27 7.31 -1.90
N PRO A 91 -16.98 7.90 -0.92
CA PRO A 91 -18.41 8.16 -1.02
C PRO A 91 -18.72 8.96 -2.30
N GLY A 92 -19.64 8.47 -3.12
CA GLY A 92 -20.07 9.15 -4.35
C GLY A 92 -19.26 8.82 -5.61
N TYR A 93 -18.29 7.91 -5.58
CA TYR A 93 -17.67 7.40 -6.80
C TYR A 93 -18.59 6.38 -7.48
N HIS A 94 -19.84 6.70 -7.82
CA HIS A 94 -20.73 5.75 -8.53
C HIS A 94 -20.74 5.97 -10.06
N ASP A 95 -20.16 7.07 -10.54
CA ASP A 95 -20.25 7.48 -11.96
C ASP A 95 -18.96 8.12 -12.50
N GLY A 96 -17.83 8.00 -11.79
CA GLY A 96 -16.54 8.56 -12.23
C GLY A 96 -16.41 10.09 -12.16
N ILE A 97 -17.41 10.81 -11.65
CA ILE A 97 -17.45 12.29 -11.66
C ILE A 97 -17.00 12.94 -10.33
N THR A 98 -16.81 12.16 -9.25
CA THR A 98 -16.39 12.71 -7.95
C THR A 98 -14.87 12.70 -7.83
N GLN A 99 -14.25 13.87 -8.05
CA GLN A 99 -12.82 14.06 -7.77
C GLN A 99 -12.59 14.20 -6.27
N LEU A 100 -11.81 13.30 -5.70
CA LEU A 100 -11.42 13.37 -4.30
C LEU A 100 -10.32 14.41 -4.09
N PRO A 101 -10.24 15.01 -2.89
CA PRO A 101 -9.11 15.84 -2.54
C PRO A 101 -7.81 15.07 -2.75
N THR A 102 -7.00 15.56 -3.67
CA THR A 102 -5.62 15.11 -3.83
C THR A 102 -4.75 15.95 -2.92
N LEU A 103 -4.01 15.30 -2.02
CA LEU A 103 -3.04 15.94 -1.14
C LEU A 103 -1.64 15.42 -1.45
N TYR A 104 -0.66 16.05 -0.83
CA TYR A 104 0.75 15.74 -0.95
C TYR A 104 1.38 15.61 0.43
N VAL A 105 2.28 14.65 0.57
CA VAL A 105 3.04 14.46 1.81
C VAL A 105 3.91 15.69 2.09
N HIS A 106 3.73 16.27 3.27
CA HIS A 106 4.54 17.34 3.83
C HIS A 106 4.89 17.02 5.30
N ALA A 107 6.02 16.33 5.50
CA ALA A 107 6.47 15.88 6.84
C ALA A 107 7.82 16.52 7.23
N PRO A 108 7.87 17.84 7.49
CA PRO A 108 9.13 18.54 7.78
C PRO A 108 9.85 17.90 8.98
N GLY A 109 11.17 17.74 8.87
CA GLY A 109 11.99 17.13 9.93
C GLY A 109 12.02 15.59 9.96
N HIS A 110 11.06 14.91 9.31
CA HIS A 110 10.97 13.44 9.33
C HIS A 110 11.34 12.78 7.99
N GLY A 111 11.27 13.52 6.88
CA GLY A 111 11.65 13.04 5.54
C GLY A 111 10.63 12.12 4.87
N ALA A 112 9.80 11.42 5.64
CA ALA A 112 8.71 10.58 5.16
C ALA A 112 7.52 10.57 6.13
N LEU A 113 6.35 10.19 5.62
CA LEU A 113 5.11 10.00 6.39
C LEU A 113 4.71 8.53 6.38
N ASN A 114 4.42 7.96 7.54
CA ASN A 114 3.95 6.57 7.62
C ASN A 114 2.51 6.44 7.11
N LEU A 115 2.28 5.47 6.24
CA LEU A 115 0.97 4.93 5.91
C LEU A 115 0.71 3.71 6.79
N ARG A 116 -0.40 3.68 7.55
CA ARG A 116 -0.66 2.69 8.60
C ARG A 116 -1.91 1.87 8.34
N GLN A 117 -2.03 0.72 9.00
CA GLN A 117 -3.21 -0.15 8.88
C GLN A 117 -4.47 0.42 9.54
N GLY A 118 -4.32 1.24 10.58
CA GLY A 118 -5.41 1.87 11.32
C GLY A 118 -5.10 3.32 11.72
N PRO A 119 -6.11 4.06 12.21
CA PRO A 119 -6.03 5.47 12.58
C PRO A 119 -5.34 5.66 13.94
N GLY A 120 -4.01 5.63 13.96
CA GLY A 120 -3.24 5.70 15.21
C GLY A 120 -1.76 5.38 15.02
N THR A 121 -0.92 5.79 15.97
CA THR A 121 0.54 5.52 15.91
C THR A 121 0.93 4.10 16.33
N GLU A 122 0.02 3.42 17.00
CA GLU A 122 0.09 2.04 17.49
C GLU A 122 -0.13 1.00 16.37
N HIS A 123 -0.78 1.38 15.28
CA HIS A 123 -1.00 0.47 14.16
C HIS A 123 0.26 0.26 13.33
N ALA A 124 0.39 -0.94 12.79
CA ALA A 124 1.47 -1.33 11.92
C ALA A 124 1.61 -0.38 10.71
N VAL A 125 2.85 -0.06 10.36
CA VAL A 125 3.19 0.73 9.18
C VAL A 125 3.16 -0.18 7.94
N ILE A 126 2.35 0.19 6.95
CA ILE A 126 2.28 -0.46 5.64
C ILE A 126 3.51 -0.06 4.82
N LEU A 127 3.78 1.24 4.74
CA LEU A 127 4.94 1.82 4.06
C LEU A 127 5.24 3.23 4.56
N GLN A 128 6.41 3.76 4.18
CA GLN A 128 6.75 5.17 4.36
C GLN A 128 6.60 5.90 3.02
N MET A 129 5.79 6.96 3.00
CA MET A 129 5.55 7.82 1.85
C MET A 129 6.56 8.96 1.84
N ALA A 130 7.23 9.18 0.71
CA ALA A 130 8.23 10.25 0.58
C ALA A 130 7.56 11.64 0.57
N GLN A 131 8.32 12.70 0.83
CA GLN A 131 7.86 14.08 0.63
C GLN A 131 7.32 14.26 -0.80
N ALA A 132 6.28 15.09 -0.92
CA ALA A 132 5.62 15.41 -2.18
C ALA A 132 4.92 14.23 -2.90
N SER A 133 4.97 13.01 -2.36
CA SER A 133 4.17 11.88 -2.85
C SER A 133 2.69 12.24 -2.85
N ARG A 134 2.00 11.85 -3.91
CA ARG A 134 0.58 12.12 -4.09
C ARG A 134 -0.26 11.11 -3.33
N VAL A 135 -1.31 11.60 -2.66
CA VAL A 135 -2.33 10.76 -2.04
C VAL A 135 -3.74 11.26 -2.38
N GLU A 136 -4.69 10.34 -2.54
CA GLU A 136 -6.11 10.64 -2.66
C GLU A 136 -6.80 10.37 -1.33
N VAL A 137 -7.58 11.32 -0.81
CA VAL A 137 -8.31 11.14 0.46
C VAL A 137 -9.60 10.36 0.22
N LEU A 138 -9.75 9.24 0.92
CA LEU A 138 -10.88 8.31 0.81
C LEU A 138 -11.88 8.46 1.95
N GLY A 139 -11.41 8.94 3.11
CA GLY A 139 -12.21 9.12 4.31
C GLY A 139 -11.37 9.67 5.47
N GLU A 140 -12.01 9.89 6.61
CA GLU A 140 -11.37 10.46 7.80
C GLU A 140 -11.92 9.87 9.11
N GLN A 141 -11.06 9.77 10.12
CA GLN A 141 -11.40 9.42 11.49
C GLN A 141 -10.54 10.27 12.43
N GLY A 142 -11.15 11.30 13.02
CA GLY A 142 -10.42 12.29 13.80
C GLY A 142 -9.36 13.00 12.95
N LYS A 143 -8.09 12.95 13.37
CA LYS A 143 -6.96 13.53 12.63
C LYS A 143 -6.32 12.58 11.61
N TRP A 144 -6.82 11.35 11.50
CA TRP A 144 -6.28 10.36 10.58
C TRP A 144 -7.11 10.32 9.32
N LEU A 145 -6.45 10.42 8.17
CA LEU A 145 -7.07 10.32 6.86
C LEU A 145 -6.80 8.93 6.30
N LEU A 146 -7.85 8.26 5.85
CA LEU A 146 -7.73 7.08 5.00
C LEU A 146 -7.36 7.59 3.61
N VAL A 147 -6.22 7.16 3.09
CA VAL A 147 -5.68 7.65 1.83
C VAL A 147 -5.23 6.53 0.91
N ARG A 148 -5.34 6.76 -0.40
CA ARG A 148 -4.72 5.96 -1.45
C ARG A 148 -3.43 6.62 -1.90
N HIS A 149 -2.30 5.99 -1.63
CA HIS A 149 -0.99 6.45 -2.09
C HIS A 149 -0.82 6.19 -3.59
N GLU A 150 -0.01 6.99 -4.28
CA GLU A 150 0.29 6.84 -5.73
C GLU A 150 0.81 5.44 -6.13
N SER A 151 1.36 4.67 -5.17
CA SER A 151 1.73 3.26 -5.36
C SER A 151 0.54 2.28 -5.45
N GLY A 152 -0.68 2.74 -5.17
CA GLY A 152 -1.90 1.92 -5.07
C GLY A 152 -2.24 1.42 -3.65
N HIS A 153 -1.29 1.45 -2.70
CA HIS A 153 -1.56 1.10 -1.30
C HIS A 153 -2.57 2.05 -0.65
N VAL A 154 -3.49 1.48 0.12
CA VAL A 154 -4.47 2.22 0.93
C VAL A 154 -4.13 2.04 2.41
N GLY A 155 -4.23 3.12 3.18
CA GLY A 155 -4.05 3.08 4.62
C GLY A 155 -4.26 4.44 5.26
N TRP A 156 -3.98 4.53 6.55
CA TRP A 156 -4.22 5.72 7.36
C TRP A 156 -2.95 6.55 7.51
N ALA A 157 -3.05 7.86 7.32
CA ALA A 157 -1.98 8.82 7.50
C ALA A 157 -2.47 10.02 8.33
N HIS A 158 -1.60 10.58 9.17
CA HIS A 158 -1.99 11.71 10.01
C HIS A 158 -2.09 13.00 9.17
N GLY A 159 -3.24 13.68 9.25
CA GLY A 159 -3.62 14.80 8.39
C GLY A 159 -2.69 16.01 8.47
N ASP A 160 -2.08 16.28 9.63
CA ASP A 160 -1.14 17.41 9.82
C ASP A 160 0.11 17.32 8.91
N TYR A 161 0.39 16.15 8.33
CA TYR A 161 1.51 15.94 7.42
C TYR A 161 1.09 15.83 5.94
N LEU A 162 -0.14 16.25 5.62
CA LEU A 162 -0.68 16.27 4.28
C LEU A 162 -1.09 17.70 3.90
N SER A 163 -0.76 18.12 2.68
CA SER A 163 -1.02 19.46 2.18
C SER A 163 -1.69 19.43 0.82
N SER A 164 -2.62 20.35 0.57
CA SER A 164 -3.21 20.57 -0.76
C SER A 164 -2.21 21.13 -1.77
N THR A 165 -1.07 21.65 -1.30
CA THR A 165 -0.01 22.19 -2.15
C THR A 165 1.19 21.24 -2.17
N ARG A 166 1.61 20.83 -3.37
CA ARG A 166 2.85 20.05 -3.54
C ARG A 166 4.05 20.95 -3.28
N GLN A 167 4.76 20.73 -2.18
CA GLN A 167 6.04 21.41 -1.95
C GLN A 167 7.13 20.82 -2.85
N ALA A 168 7.94 21.69 -3.42
CA ALA A 168 9.14 21.24 -4.12
C ALA A 168 10.07 20.56 -3.11
N LEU A 169 10.59 19.38 -3.45
CA LEU A 169 11.64 18.75 -2.68
C LEU A 169 12.77 19.78 -2.51
N PRO A 170 13.33 19.96 -1.29
CA PRO A 170 14.51 20.78 -1.13
C PRO A 170 15.54 20.31 -2.15
N ARG A 171 16.00 21.22 -3.01
CA ARG A 171 17.16 20.89 -3.87
C ARG A 171 18.22 20.36 -2.93
N ALA A 172 18.73 19.16 -3.21
CA ALA A 172 19.91 18.67 -2.52
C ALA A 172 20.91 19.83 -2.51
N PRO A 173 21.49 20.18 -1.35
CA PRO A 173 22.46 21.25 -1.32
C PRO A 173 23.46 20.95 -2.41
N HIS A 174 23.56 21.85 -3.39
CA HIS A 174 24.67 21.81 -4.33
C HIS A 174 25.89 21.71 -3.42
N GLY A 175 26.62 20.58 -3.51
CA GLY A 175 27.86 20.41 -2.74
C GLY A 175 28.66 21.69 -2.87
N PRO A 176 29.34 22.13 -1.79
CA PRO A 176 29.82 23.50 -1.65
C PRO A 176 30.37 23.97 -2.99
N ALA A 177 29.78 25.05 -3.53
CA ALA A 177 30.33 25.70 -4.70
C ALA A 177 31.82 25.84 -4.42
N LEU A 178 32.66 25.17 -5.22
CA LEU A 178 34.10 25.25 -5.11
C LEU A 178 34.46 26.69 -5.48
N HIS A 179 34.32 27.60 -4.52
CA HIS A 179 34.80 28.95 -4.63
C HIS A 179 36.32 28.85 -4.67
N GLY A 180 36.87 29.13 -5.85
CA GLY A 180 38.22 29.62 -5.95
C GLY A 180 39.32 28.58 -6.09
N HIS A 181 39.16 27.53 -6.89
CA HIS A 181 40.29 27.04 -7.69
C HIS A 181 39.77 26.61 -9.06
N VAL A 182 40.34 27.22 -10.10
CA VAL A 182 40.10 26.92 -11.51
C VAL A 182 39.89 25.42 -11.68
N ALA A 183 38.69 25.02 -12.12
CA ALA A 183 38.43 23.66 -12.56
C ALA A 183 39.34 23.40 -13.77
N THR A 184 40.57 22.99 -13.50
CA THR A 184 41.51 22.57 -14.51
C THR A 184 40.84 21.45 -15.32
N LYS A 185 41.14 21.37 -16.61
CA LYS A 185 40.62 20.35 -17.56
C LYS A 185 40.60 18.93 -16.96
N LYS A 186 41.50 18.66 -16.00
CA LYS A 186 41.64 17.46 -15.18
C LYS A 186 40.43 17.13 -14.29
N TRP A 187 39.76 18.12 -13.71
CA TRP A 187 38.61 17.88 -12.81
C TRP A 187 37.34 17.45 -13.56
N ARG A 188 37.11 18.03 -14.74
CA ARG A 188 35.99 17.62 -15.63
C ARG A 188 36.14 16.17 -16.08
N GLN A 189 37.38 15.74 -16.40
CA GLN A 189 37.67 14.35 -16.77
C GLN A 189 37.38 13.37 -15.63
N ILE A 190 37.73 13.73 -14.38
CA ILE A 190 37.50 12.86 -13.22
C ILE A 190 36.00 12.65 -12.95
N ILE A 191 35.19 13.69 -13.11
CA ILE A 191 33.72 13.57 -12.96
C ILE A 191 33.17 12.64 -14.03
N ALA A 192 33.54 12.82 -15.31
CA ALA A 192 33.09 11.96 -16.41
C ALA A 192 33.48 10.49 -16.17
N THR A 193 34.73 10.21 -15.75
CA THR A 193 35.19 8.85 -15.44
C THR A 193 34.43 8.19 -14.28
N CYS A 194 33.96 8.97 -13.30
CA CYS A 194 33.18 8.44 -12.18
C CYS A 194 31.69 8.25 -12.50
N GLN A 195 31.13 8.99 -13.48
CA GLN A 195 29.72 8.87 -13.89
C GLN A 195 29.47 7.66 -14.79
N GLU A 196 30.46 7.24 -15.57
CA GLU A 196 30.32 6.13 -16.53
C GLU A 196 30.52 4.72 -15.93
N ARG A 197 30.70 4.58 -14.60
CA ARG A 197 30.91 3.27 -13.96
C ARG A 197 29.57 2.63 -13.56
N PRO A 198 29.13 1.54 -14.23
CA PRO A 198 27.95 0.82 -13.80
C PRO A 198 28.26 0.07 -12.49
N GLY A 199 27.43 0.29 -11.47
CA GLY A 199 27.46 -0.47 -10.20
C GLY A 199 28.42 0.03 -9.11
N ALA A 200 29.19 1.11 -9.32
CA ALA A 200 30.01 1.71 -8.27
C ALA A 200 29.38 3.01 -7.77
N ALA A 201 29.18 3.14 -6.45
CA ALA A 201 28.65 4.36 -5.86
C ALA A 201 29.53 5.57 -6.24
N PHE A 202 28.93 6.57 -6.87
CA PHE A 202 29.56 7.79 -7.36
C PHE A 202 30.46 8.47 -6.29
N ARG A 203 30.02 8.40 -5.02
CA ARG A 203 30.67 9.03 -3.87
C ARG A 203 32.06 8.42 -3.54
N PRO A 204 32.24 7.09 -3.40
CA PRO A 204 33.57 6.50 -3.20
C PRO A 204 34.55 6.73 -4.35
N CYS A 205 34.09 6.83 -5.60
CA CYS A 205 34.96 7.14 -6.75
C CYS A 205 35.60 8.54 -6.63
N ILE A 206 34.78 9.56 -6.35
CA ILE A 206 35.28 10.94 -6.15
C ILE A 206 36.20 11.01 -4.92
N ALA A 207 35.84 10.36 -3.82
CA ALA A 207 36.65 10.34 -2.61
C ALA A 207 38.04 9.70 -2.81
N TRP A 208 38.16 8.72 -3.72
CA TRP A 208 39.45 8.14 -4.08
C TRP A 208 40.34 9.13 -4.84
N HIS A 209 39.77 9.86 -5.81
CA HIS A 209 40.52 10.85 -6.60
C HIS A 209 40.96 12.06 -5.77
N LEU A 210 40.11 12.55 -4.86
CA LEU A 210 40.44 13.66 -3.96
C LEU A 210 41.63 13.33 -3.04
N ARG A 211 41.69 12.11 -2.50
CA ARG A 211 42.81 11.65 -1.66
C ARG A 211 44.15 11.59 -2.40
N ARG A 212 44.13 11.37 -3.72
CA ARG A 212 45.35 11.36 -4.55
C ARG A 212 45.80 12.74 -5.01
N MET A 213 44.96 13.76 -4.88
CA MET A 213 45.27 15.12 -5.33
C MET A 213 45.74 16.05 -4.22
N GLN A 214 45.71 15.61 -2.96
CA GLN A 214 46.38 16.37 -1.91
C GLN A 214 47.90 16.23 -2.05
N PRO A 215 48.66 17.34 -2.03
CA PRO A 215 50.11 17.26 -2.01
C PRO A 215 50.54 16.50 -0.75
N ARG A 216 51.44 15.53 -0.93
CA ARG A 216 52.14 14.94 0.21
C ARG A 216 53.03 16.04 0.77
N GLY A 217 52.77 16.52 1.98
CA GLY A 217 53.85 17.14 2.75
C GLY A 217 54.94 16.07 2.89
N TRP A 218 56.21 16.32 2.65
CA TRP A 218 56.99 17.56 2.62
C TRP A 218 57.81 17.64 1.34
#